data_AF-A0A8I1PB92-F1
#
_entry.id   AF-A0A8I1PB92-F1
#
_cell.length_a   1.000
_cell.length_b   1.000
_cell.length_c   1.000
_cell.angle_alpha   90.00
_cell.angle_beta   90.00
_cell.angle_gamma   90.00
#
_symmetry.space_group_name_H-M   'P 1'
#
loop_
_entity.id
_entity.type
_entity.pdbx_description
1 polymer ?
#
loop_
_entity_poly.entity_id
_entity_poly.type
_entity_poly.pdbx_seq_one_letter_code
_entity_poly.pdbx_strand_id
1 'polypeptide(L)'
;MAGTVSTSGGRRTAELIGEASWLPRLEVSTPKFVEGLARVADVITTDGTLTVGLKALFAAAICAVKRDEALVDHFLAVAAKEGVPREHAEGASVGLLISRGVTPHGLFVAATDRAYGPAASGEAAADATDGFAADVPGAFAYFQEYFGFVPDYVELLGDRVGAGLEGYFLMRESSLGETPFPAMDMELLLCAVNAAEYQPRFVAIHSRGARRAGATEEQLVEATLVAMPFAGVASWLPAAQGVIDSRDVAGS
;
A
#
# COMPACT_ATOMS: atom_id res chain seq x y z
N MET A 1 -4.00 -10.60 35.53
CA MET A 1 -3.49 -9.24 35.25
C MET A 1 -2.81 -9.29 33.90
N ALA A 2 -3.21 -8.45 32.94
CA ALA A 2 -2.38 -8.23 31.76
C ALA A 2 -1.06 -7.61 32.24
N GLY A 3 0.08 -8.15 31.80
CA GLY A 3 1.37 -7.56 32.13
C GLY A 3 1.48 -6.16 31.51
N THR A 4 2.31 -5.29 32.10
CA THR A 4 2.66 -4.01 31.49
C THR A 4 3.92 -4.18 30.65
N VAL A 5 4.00 -3.53 29.49
CA VAL A 5 5.23 -3.47 28.68
C VAL A 5 6.35 -2.87 29.52
N SER A 6 7.47 -3.57 29.63
CA SER A 6 8.49 -3.30 30.65
C SER A 6 9.87 -2.99 30.06
N THR A 7 10.20 -3.57 28.91
CA THR A 7 11.50 -3.46 28.26
C THR A 7 11.54 -2.32 27.24
N SER A 8 12.75 -1.89 26.87
CA SER A 8 12.93 -0.91 25.79
C SER A 8 12.46 -1.45 24.44
N GLY A 9 12.71 -2.73 24.14
CA GLY A 9 12.22 -3.37 22.92
C GLY A 9 10.69 -3.44 22.88
N GLY A 10 10.06 -3.75 24.00
CA GLY A 10 8.60 -3.74 24.10
C GLY A 10 8.02 -2.34 23.86
N ARG A 11 8.59 -1.28 24.44
CA ARG A 11 8.10 0.09 24.21
C ARG A 11 8.18 0.51 22.74
N ARG A 12 9.33 0.27 22.09
CA ARG A 12 9.52 0.55 20.65
C ARG A 12 8.60 -0.29 19.76
N THR A 13 8.32 -1.54 20.16
CA THR A 13 7.32 -2.36 19.47
C THR A 13 5.92 -1.77 19.63
N ALA A 14 5.56 -1.34 20.85
CA ALA A 14 4.26 -0.74 21.13
C ALA A 14 4.05 0.61 20.45
N GLU A 15 5.13 1.34 20.13
CA GLU A 15 5.05 2.55 19.28
C GLU A 15 4.53 2.24 17.87
N LEU A 16 4.82 1.04 17.34
CA LEU A 16 4.34 0.61 16.02
C LEU A 16 2.90 0.08 16.06
N ILE A 17 2.58 -0.81 17.00
CA ILE A 17 1.32 -1.60 16.96
C ILE A 17 0.34 -1.27 18.08
N GLY A 18 0.63 -0.25 18.88
CA GLY A 18 -0.12 0.09 20.10
C GLY A 18 0.07 -0.93 21.24
N GLU A 19 -0.81 -0.85 22.23
CA GLU A 19 -0.79 -1.74 23.39
C GLU A 19 -1.29 -3.15 23.04
N ALA A 20 -0.35 -4.05 22.72
CA ALA A 20 -0.65 -5.45 22.47
C ALA A 20 -0.62 -6.30 23.75
N SER A 21 -1.73 -6.94 24.10
CA SER A 21 -1.84 -7.76 25.33
C SER A 21 -0.89 -8.96 25.39
N TRP A 22 -0.35 -9.38 24.24
CA TRP A 22 0.61 -10.47 24.12
C TRP A 22 2.07 -10.02 24.28
N LEU A 23 2.37 -8.73 24.08
CA LEU A 23 3.74 -8.22 24.08
C LEU A 23 4.46 -8.43 25.42
N PRO A 24 3.86 -8.15 26.59
CA PRO A 24 4.48 -8.45 27.88
C PRO A 24 4.83 -9.94 28.07
N ARG A 25 4.06 -10.84 27.44
CA ARG A 25 4.36 -12.28 27.49
C ARG A 25 5.61 -12.59 26.67
N LEU A 26 5.76 -12.00 25.49
CA LEU A 26 6.96 -12.16 24.65
C LEU A 26 8.20 -11.55 25.29
N GLU A 27 8.08 -10.45 26.03
CA GLU A 27 9.20 -9.86 26.78
C GLU A 27 9.83 -10.88 27.75
N VAL A 28 8.99 -11.72 28.38
CA VAL A 28 9.45 -12.76 29.30
C VAL A 28 9.89 -14.01 28.57
N SER A 29 9.09 -14.51 27.62
CA SER A 29 9.35 -15.81 27.00
C SER A 29 10.42 -15.78 25.92
N THR A 30 10.52 -14.68 25.18
CA THR A 30 11.32 -14.57 23.96
C THR A 30 11.89 -13.15 23.76
N PRO A 31 12.67 -12.62 24.72
CA PRO A 31 13.15 -11.22 24.68
C PRO A 31 13.97 -10.89 23.42
N LYS A 32 14.72 -11.86 22.88
CA LYS A 32 15.45 -11.68 21.61
C LYS A 32 14.52 -11.42 20.42
N PHE A 33 13.33 -12.03 20.41
CA PHE A 33 12.33 -11.79 19.38
C PHE A 33 11.75 -10.39 19.49
N VAL A 34 11.45 -9.94 20.72
CA VAL A 34 10.99 -8.56 20.98
C VAL A 34 12.04 -7.54 20.54
N GLU A 35 13.32 -7.77 20.81
CA GLU A 35 14.40 -6.91 20.31
C GLU A 35 14.46 -6.89 18.77
N GLY A 36 14.25 -8.03 18.10
CA GLY A 36 14.20 -8.10 16.64
C GLY A 36 13.02 -7.31 16.06
N LEU A 37 11.82 -7.51 16.63
CA LEU A 37 10.62 -6.78 16.24
C LEU A 37 10.76 -5.28 16.50
N ALA A 38 11.37 -4.89 17.61
CA ALA A 38 11.65 -3.50 17.93
C ALA A 38 12.54 -2.81 16.88
N ARG A 39 13.56 -3.50 16.33
CA ARG A 39 14.39 -2.93 15.27
C ARG A 39 13.65 -2.75 13.95
N VAL A 40 12.72 -3.67 13.64
CA VAL A 40 11.83 -3.50 12.48
C VAL A 40 10.87 -2.34 12.73
N ALA A 41 10.32 -2.23 13.95
CA ALA A 41 9.48 -1.12 14.36
C ALA A 41 10.21 0.22 14.21
N ASP A 42 11.46 0.33 14.69
CA ASP A 42 12.27 1.54 14.54
C ASP A 42 12.37 2.00 13.08
N VAL A 43 12.61 1.08 12.13
CA VAL A 43 12.67 1.43 10.70
C VAL A 43 11.32 1.97 10.20
N ILE A 44 10.19 1.50 10.73
CA ILE A 44 8.87 1.94 10.30
C ILE A 44 8.46 3.25 10.99
N THR A 45 8.86 3.45 12.25
CA THR A 45 8.44 4.56 13.11
C THR A 45 9.42 5.74 13.15
N THR A 46 10.55 5.67 12.45
CA THR A 46 11.47 6.82 12.25
C THR A 46 11.62 7.17 10.77
N ASP A 47 12.03 8.40 10.46
CA ASP A 47 12.30 8.77 9.06
C ASP A 47 13.53 8.01 8.52
N GLY A 48 13.41 7.53 7.28
CA GLY A 48 14.48 6.87 6.52
C GLY A 48 14.55 7.42 5.10
N THR A 49 14.60 6.53 4.10
CA THR A 49 14.40 6.93 2.70
C THR A 49 12.95 7.28 2.39
N LEU A 50 12.03 6.85 3.28
CA LEU A 50 10.64 7.24 3.32
C LEU A 50 10.32 7.89 4.67
N THR A 51 9.38 8.83 4.67
CA THR A 51 8.92 9.49 5.89
C THR A 51 8.07 8.53 6.74
N VAL A 52 8.01 8.78 8.05
CA VAL A 52 7.10 8.03 8.94
C VAL A 52 5.65 8.11 8.46
N GLY A 53 5.20 9.29 8.05
CA GLY A 53 3.84 9.49 7.56
C GLY A 53 3.50 8.59 6.36
N LEU A 54 4.41 8.47 5.40
CA LEU A 54 4.20 7.63 4.22
C LEU A 54 4.19 6.13 4.58
N LYS A 55 5.11 5.70 5.46
CA LYS A 55 5.14 4.32 5.97
C LYS A 55 3.90 3.96 6.78
N ALA A 56 3.37 4.90 7.57
CA ALA A 56 2.11 4.75 8.26
C ALA A 56 0.94 4.58 7.27
N LEU A 57 0.91 5.35 6.18
CA LEU A 57 -0.10 5.20 5.14
C LEU A 57 -0.05 3.79 4.49
N PHE A 58 1.16 3.26 4.25
CA PHE A 58 1.34 1.89 3.74
C PHE A 58 0.88 0.84 4.75
N ALA A 59 1.22 1.02 6.03
CA ALA A 59 0.80 0.13 7.10
C ALA A 59 -0.73 0.10 7.24
N ALA A 60 -1.40 1.26 7.14
CA ALA A 60 -2.86 1.34 7.12
C ALA A 60 -3.47 0.57 5.95
N ALA A 61 -2.90 0.70 4.74
CA ALA A 61 -3.38 -0.04 3.57
C ALA A 61 -3.24 -1.55 3.75
N ILE A 62 -2.09 -2.01 4.27
CA ILE A 62 -1.86 -3.42 4.61
C ILE A 62 -2.88 -3.90 5.66
N CYS A 63 -3.08 -3.14 6.74
CA CYS A 63 -4.02 -3.51 7.80
C CYS A 63 -5.48 -3.52 7.30
N ALA A 64 -5.83 -2.66 6.35
CA ALA A 64 -7.15 -2.66 5.72
C ALA A 64 -7.39 -3.94 4.91
N VAL A 65 -6.37 -4.42 4.19
CA VAL A 65 -6.43 -5.73 3.50
C VAL A 65 -6.56 -6.88 4.49
N LYS A 66 -5.86 -6.81 5.63
CA LYS A 66 -5.96 -7.79 6.72
C LYS A 66 -7.24 -7.66 7.56
N ARG A 67 -8.04 -6.61 7.32
CA ARG A 67 -9.30 -6.28 8.02
C ARG A 67 -9.11 -6.03 9.52
N ASP A 68 -7.98 -5.44 9.89
CA ASP A 68 -7.71 -5.00 11.26
C ASP A 68 -8.07 -3.52 11.41
N GLU A 69 -9.35 -3.24 11.67
CA GLU A 69 -9.88 -1.88 11.73
C GLU A 69 -9.14 -1.00 12.77
N ALA A 70 -8.77 -1.57 13.92
CA ALA A 70 -8.07 -0.83 14.96
C ALA A 70 -6.68 -0.36 14.51
N LEU A 71 -5.96 -1.20 13.76
CA LEU A 71 -4.67 -0.81 13.19
C LEU A 71 -4.81 0.13 12.00
N VAL A 72 -5.88 0.02 11.19
CA VAL A 72 -6.15 1.03 10.14
C VAL A 72 -6.35 2.41 10.77
N ASP A 73 -7.16 2.50 11.83
CA ASP A 73 -7.38 3.74 12.58
C ASP A 73 -6.09 4.30 13.16
N HIS A 74 -5.31 3.43 13.81
CA HIS A 74 -4.04 3.80 14.39
C HIS A 74 -3.11 4.42 13.35
N PHE A 75 -2.89 3.73 12.23
CA PHE A 75 -1.92 4.17 11.24
C PHE A 75 -2.37 5.39 10.43
N LEU A 76 -3.68 5.58 10.18
CA LEU A 76 -4.14 6.82 9.57
C LEU A 76 -4.09 8.01 10.54
N ALA A 77 -4.31 7.79 11.84
CA ALA A 77 -4.06 8.82 12.83
C ALA A 77 -2.57 9.21 12.89
N VAL A 78 -1.66 8.24 12.77
CA VAL A 78 -0.22 8.51 12.66
C VAL A 78 0.10 9.29 11.39
N ALA A 79 -0.38 8.86 10.21
CA ALA A 79 -0.15 9.57 8.95
C ALA A 79 -0.64 11.03 9.01
N ALA A 80 -1.84 11.26 9.56
CA ALA A 80 -2.39 12.60 9.76
C ALA A 80 -1.53 13.46 10.69
N LYS A 81 -1.07 12.89 11.81
CA LYS A 81 -0.20 13.58 12.78
C LYS A 81 1.16 13.95 12.18
N GLU A 82 1.71 13.10 11.33
CA GLU A 82 2.97 13.34 10.60
C GLU A 82 2.79 14.28 9.39
N GLY A 83 1.59 14.83 9.19
CA GLY A 83 1.33 15.86 8.18
C GLY A 83 1.10 15.32 6.77
N VAL A 84 0.79 14.03 6.60
CA VAL A 84 0.34 13.51 5.31
C VAL A 84 -0.96 14.21 4.92
N PRO A 85 -1.05 14.86 3.75
CA PRO A 85 -2.27 15.52 3.31
C PRO A 85 -3.44 14.55 3.21
N ARG A 86 -4.65 15.03 3.52
CA ARG A 86 -5.87 14.22 3.41
C ARG A 86 -6.04 13.66 2.00
N GLU A 87 -5.79 14.49 0.99
CA GLU A 87 -5.91 14.10 -0.41
C GLU A 87 -4.99 12.92 -0.77
N HIS A 88 -3.80 12.82 -0.17
CA HIS A 88 -2.91 11.68 -0.38
C HIS A 88 -3.51 10.39 0.20
N ALA A 89 -4.16 10.46 1.37
CA ALA A 89 -4.86 9.31 1.94
C ALA A 89 -6.08 8.89 1.10
N GLU A 90 -6.82 9.84 0.56
CA GLU A 90 -7.93 9.58 -0.36
C GLU A 90 -7.43 8.93 -1.66
N GLY A 91 -6.35 9.45 -2.26
CA GLY A 91 -5.72 8.84 -3.43
C GLY A 91 -5.22 7.41 -3.16
N ALA A 92 -4.53 7.18 -2.05
CA ALA A 92 -4.12 5.84 -1.61
C ALA A 92 -5.32 4.87 -1.48
N SER A 93 -6.47 5.35 -1.00
CA SER A 93 -7.69 4.55 -0.90
C SER A 93 -8.26 4.13 -2.27
N VAL A 94 -8.07 4.94 -3.32
CA VAL A 94 -8.45 4.61 -4.71
C VAL A 94 -7.52 3.53 -5.26
N GLY A 95 -6.21 3.63 -5.01
CA GLY A 95 -5.25 2.57 -5.33
C GLY A 95 -5.60 1.25 -4.65
N LEU A 96 -6.05 1.31 -3.40
CA LEU A 96 -6.52 0.13 -2.67
C LEU A 96 -7.83 -0.44 -3.25
N LEU A 97 -8.74 0.42 -3.70
CA LEU A 97 -10.01 0.01 -4.30
C LEU A 97 -9.79 -0.80 -5.57
N ILE A 98 -8.99 -0.31 -6.51
CA ILE A 98 -8.71 -1.06 -7.74
C ILE A 98 -7.93 -2.35 -7.44
N SER A 99 -7.03 -2.32 -6.47
CA SER A 99 -6.18 -3.46 -6.18
C SER A 99 -6.93 -4.57 -5.43
N ARG A 100 -7.69 -4.23 -4.37
CA ARG A 100 -8.23 -5.17 -3.36
C ARG A 100 -9.75 -5.06 -3.15
N GLY A 101 -10.39 -4.11 -3.83
CA GLY A 101 -11.85 -3.98 -3.85
C GLY A 101 -12.43 -3.16 -2.71
N VAL A 102 -13.77 -3.19 -2.63
CA VAL A 102 -14.57 -2.25 -1.83
C VAL A 102 -14.41 -2.40 -0.31
N THR A 103 -14.07 -3.58 0.20
CA THR A 103 -14.00 -3.80 1.66
C THR A 103 -12.79 -3.11 2.28
N PRO A 104 -11.54 -3.33 1.82
CA PRO A 104 -10.39 -2.57 2.34
C PRO A 104 -10.52 -1.07 2.06
N HIS A 105 -11.05 -0.69 0.90
CA HIS A 105 -11.34 0.72 0.57
C HIS A 105 -12.27 1.37 1.60
N GLY A 106 -13.41 0.74 1.93
CA GLY A 106 -14.36 1.28 2.89
C GLY A 106 -13.79 1.42 4.31
N LEU A 107 -12.98 0.45 4.76
CA LEU A 107 -12.27 0.54 6.04
C LEU A 107 -11.30 1.74 6.05
N PHE A 108 -10.56 1.90 4.96
CA PHE A 108 -9.57 2.97 4.82
C PHE A 108 -10.26 4.34 4.81
N VAL A 109 -11.33 4.52 4.05
CA VAL A 109 -12.12 5.77 4.00
C VAL A 109 -12.70 6.12 5.38
N ALA A 110 -13.30 5.14 6.07
CA ALA A 110 -13.85 5.37 7.39
C ALA A 110 -12.79 5.81 8.41
N ALA A 111 -11.59 5.23 8.34
CA ALA A 111 -10.46 5.64 9.16
C ALA A 111 -9.91 7.03 8.76
N THR A 112 -9.88 7.36 7.46
CA THR A 112 -9.49 8.69 6.97
C THR A 112 -10.44 9.74 7.55
N ASP A 113 -11.74 9.49 7.53
CA ASP A 113 -12.73 10.42 8.11
C ASP A 113 -12.56 10.59 9.62
N ARG A 114 -12.16 9.54 10.34
CA ARG A 114 -11.84 9.64 11.77
C ARG A 114 -10.57 10.45 12.04
N ALA A 115 -9.54 10.29 11.21
CA ALA A 115 -8.25 10.96 11.39
C ALA A 115 -8.26 12.43 10.94
N TYR A 116 -9.00 12.76 9.87
CA TYR A 116 -8.98 14.08 9.23
C TYR A 116 -10.30 14.86 9.37
N GLY A 117 -11.33 14.26 9.99
CA GLY A 117 -12.71 14.77 9.96
C GLY A 117 -13.48 14.23 8.75
N PRO A 118 -14.81 14.37 8.66
CA PRO A 118 -15.58 13.89 7.51
C PRO A 118 -15.25 14.68 6.23
N ALA A 119 -15.24 14.02 5.08
CA ALA A 119 -15.14 14.69 3.78
C ALA A 119 -16.24 15.75 3.61
N ALA A 120 -15.93 16.83 2.91
CA ALA A 120 -16.96 17.77 2.46
C ALA A 120 -17.93 17.03 1.53
N SER A 121 -19.24 17.11 1.82
CA SER A 121 -20.26 16.59 0.92
C SER A 121 -20.59 17.63 -0.14
N GLY A 122 -20.62 17.19 -1.39
CA GLY A 122 -21.10 17.96 -2.54
C GLY A 122 -21.84 17.03 -3.49
N GLU A 123 -22.83 17.57 -4.21
CA GLU A 123 -23.51 16.82 -5.26
C GLU A 123 -22.65 16.84 -6.52
N ALA A 124 -22.31 15.66 -7.04
CA ALA A 124 -21.73 15.55 -8.36
C ALA A 124 -22.77 15.93 -9.43
N ALA A 125 -22.31 16.51 -10.53
CA ALA A 125 -23.16 16.71 -11.70
C ALA A 125 -23.67 15.36 -12.21
N ALA A 126 -24.90 15.33 -12.74
CA ALA A 126 -25.55 14.09 -13.18
C ALA A 126 -24.79 13.38 -14.31
N ASP A 127 -24.01 14.12 -15.10
CA ASP A 127 -23.20 13.68 -16.23
C ASP A 127 -21.70 13.60 -15.91
N ALA A 128 -21.31 13.75 -14.63
CA ALA A 128 -19.90 13.77 -14.23
C ALA A 128 -19.13 12.48 -14.55
N THR A 129 -19.85 11.37 -14.75
CA THR A 129 -19.28 10.06 -15.10
C THR A 129 -19.50 9.67 -16.56
N ASP A 130 -20.07 10.56 -17.37
CA ASP A 130 -20.41 10.29 -18.77
C ASP A 130 -19.25 10.65 -19.70
N GLY A 131 -19.17 9.95 -20.84
CA GLY A 131 -18.34 10.38 -21.97
C GLY A 131 -16.84 10.04 -21.90
N PHE A 132 -16.40 9.22 -20.93
CA PHE A 132 -15.04 8.68 -20.96
C PHE A 132 -14.89 7.69 -22.12
N ALA A 133 -13.90 7.94 -22.99
CA ALA A 133 -13.63 7.09 -24.12
C ALA A 133 -12.87 5.83 -23.67
N ALA A 134 -13.47 4.66 -23.91
CA ALA A 134 -12.81 3.39 -23.70
C ALA A 134 -13.27 2.41 -24.79
N ASP A 135 -12.31 1.78 -25.44
CA ASP A 135 -12.53 0.63 -26.31
C ASP A 135 -11.40 -0.40 -26.09
N VAL A 136 -11.66 -1.65 -26.45
CA VAL A 136 -10.68 -2.74 -26.30
C VAL A 136 -9.34 -2.44 -27.00
N PRO A 137 -9.29 -1.96 -28.26
CA PRO A 137 -8.03 -1.61 -28.91
C PRO A 137 -7.23 -0.52 -28.18
N GLY A 138 -7.89 0.54 -27.69
CA GLY A 138 -7.28 1.61 -26.91
C GLY A 138 -6.75 1.13 -25.58
N ALA A 139 -7.51 0.28 -24.88
CA ALA A 139 -7.05 -0.37 -23.66
C ALA A 139 -5.79 -1.22 -23.90
N PHE A 140 -5.76 -2.04 -24.95
CA PHE A 140 -4.55 -2.79 -25.32
C PHE A 140 -3.37 -1.88 -25.66
N ALA A 141 -3.59 -0.80 -26.41
CA ALA A 141 -2.55 0.17 -26.72
C ALA A 141 -1.95 0.80 -25.45
N TYR A 142 -2.79 1.16 -24.48
CA TYR A 142 -2.35 1.66 -23.18
C TYR A 142 -1.46 0.66 -22.43
N PHE A 143 -1.87 -0.61 -22.35
CA PHE A 143 -1.06 -1.64 -21.68
C PHE A 143 0.24 -1.93 -22.42
N GLN A 144 0.21 -1.93 -23.75
CA GLN A 144 1.39 -2.07 -24.60
C GLN A 144 2.40 -0.93 -24.37
N GLU A 145 1.94 0.31 -24.28
CA GLU A 145 2.79 1.47 -23.97
C GLU A 145 3.40 1.36 -22.57
N TYR A 146 2.57 1.01 -21.57
CA TYR A 146 2.99 0.94 -20.17
C TYR A 146 3.99 -0.20 -19.88
N PHE A 147 3.72 -1.40 -20.43
CA PHE A 147 4.49 -2.61 -20.14
C PHE A 147 5.52 -2.97 -21.23
N GLY A 148 5.40 -2.43 -22.43
CA GLY A 148 6.14 -2.88 -23.61
C GLY A 148 5.55 -4.15 -24.25
N PHE A 149 4.49 -4.70 -23.69
CA PHE A 149 3.70 -5.83 -24.17
C PHE A 149 2.30 -5.76 -23.55
N VAL A 150 1.29 -6.40 -24.14
CA VAL A 150 0.00 -6.58 -23.46
C VAL A 150 0.08 -7.81 -22.56
N PRO A 151 -0.13 -7.71 -21.24
CA PRO A 151 -0.07 -8.88 -20.36
C PRO A 151 -1.17 -9.90 -20.68
N ASP A 152 -0.87 -11.20 -20.60
CA ASP A 152 -1.82 -12.28 -20.92
C ASP A 152 -3.16 -12.19 -20.14
N TYR A 153 -3.15 -11.66 -18.91
CA TYR A 153 -4.37 -11.48 -18.12
C TYR A 153 -5.25 -10.33 -18.64
N VAL A 154 -4.64 -9.34 -19.29
CA VAL A 154 -5.33 -8.25 -20.00
C VAL A 154 -5.91 -8.77 -21.30
N GLU A 155 -5.13 -9.52 -22.08
CA GLU A 155 -5.60 -10.17 -23.32
C GLU A 155 -6.80 -11.08 -23.04
N LEU A 156 -6.69 -11.94 -22.02
CA LEU A 156 -7.78 -12.82 -21.60
C LEU A 156 -9.06 -12.03 -21.26
N LEU A 157 -8.94 -10.88 -20.57
CA LEU A 157 -10.10 -10.07 -20.22
C LEU A 157 -10.70 -9.42 -21.46
N GLY A 158 -9.89 -8.82 -22.33
CA GLY A 158 -10.34 -8.18 -23.57
C GLY A 158 -11.02 -9.14 -24.53
N ASP A 159 -10.44 -10.33 -24.73
CA ASP A 159 -10.94 -11.35 -25.66
C ASP A 159 -12.24 -12.00 -25.20
N ARG A 160 -12.48 -12.05 -23.88
CA ARG A 160 -13.63 -12.75 -23.30
C ARG A 160 -14.74 -11.81 -22.86
N VAL A 161 -14.38 -10.65 -22.31
CA VAL A 161 -15.30 -9.68 -21.70
C VAL A 161 -14.78 -8.25 -21.96
N GLY A 162 -14.84 -7.79 -23.22
CA GLY A 162 -14.31 -6.50 -23.65
C GLY A 162 -14.74 -5.30 -22.81
N ALA A 163 -16.03 -5.21 -22.46
CA ALA A 163 -16.55 -4.16 -21.57
C ALA A 163 -15.90 -4.19 -20.17
N GLY A 164 -15.48 -5.38 -19.71
CA GLY A 164 -14.71 -5.52 -18.47
C GLY A 164 -13.29 -4.96 -18.58
N LEU A 165 -12.65 -5.11 -19.75
CA LEU A 165 -11.36 -4.49 -20.01
C LEU A 165 -11.47 -2.97 -20.13
N GLU A 166 -12.49 -2.46 -20.81
CA GLU A 166 -12.78 -1.02 -20.92
C GLU A 166 -12.92 -0.39 -19.52
N GLY A 167 -13.73 -1.01 -18.65
CA GLY A 167 -13.85 -0.58 -17.26
C GLY A 167 -12.55 -0.69 -16.47
N TYR A 168 -11.77 -1.76 -16.65
CA TYR A 168 -10.48 -1.91 -15.98
C TYR A 168 -9.47 -0.85 -16.42
N PHE A 169 -9.42 -0.53 -17.72
CA PHE A 169 -8.59 0.53 -18.27
C PHE A 169 -8.90 1.88 -17.60
N LEU A 170 -10.18 2.29 -17.59
CA LEU A 170 -10.59 3.55 -16.96
C LEU A 170 -10.26 3.60 -15.48
N MET A 171 -10.55 2.53 -14.73
CA MET A 171 -10.20 2.46 -13.30
C MET A 171 -8.69 2.58 -13.10
N ARG A 172 -7.88 1.91 -13.93
CA ARG A 172 -6.42 1.89 -13.78
C ARG A 172 -5.81 3.25 -14.11
N GLU A 173 -6.19 3.83 -15.23
CA GLU A 173 -5.72 5.16 -15.67
C GLU A 173 -5.93 6.18 -14.56
N SER A 174 -7.15 6.24 -14.02
CA SER A 174 -7.47 7.16 -12.93
C SER A 174 -6.68 6.87 -11.65
N SER A 175 -6.67 5.60 -11.20
CA SER A 175 -6.04 5.21 -9.93
C SER A 175 -4.52 5.41 -9.86
N LEU A 176 -3.81 5.36 -10.99
CA LEU A 176 -2.35 5.48 -11.03
C LEU A 176 -1.87 6.83 -11.55
N GLY A 177 -2.68 7.55 -12.33
CA GLY A 177 -2.27 8.78 -13.01
C GLY A 177 -2.98 10.05 -12.57
N GLU A 178 -4.18 9.95 -12.00
CA GLU A 178 -5.07 11.11 -11.79
C GLU A 178 -5.41 11.37 -10.32
N THR A 179 -4.94 10.52 -9.42
CA THR A 179 -5.13 10.77 -7.98
C THR A 179 -4.17 11.85 -7.47
N PRO A 180 -4.54 12.59 -6.42
CA PRO A 180 -3.63 13.53 -5.76
C PRO A 180 -2.48 12.85 -5.00
N PHE A 181 -2.46 11.50 -4.91
CA PHE A 181 -1.34 10.78 -4.31
C PHE A 181 -0.21 10.62 -5.34
N PRO A 182 1.04 11.04 -5.04
CA PRO A 182 2.12 11.02 -6.01
C PRO A 182 2.33 9.62 -6.64
N ALA A 183 2.53 9.57 -7.95
CA ALA A 183 2.61 8.30 -8.69
C ALA A 183 3.69 7.34 -8.15
N MET A 184 4.86 7.88 -7.77
CA MET A 184 5.92 7.08 -7.12
C MET A 184 5.41 6.45 -5.81
N ASP A 185 4.73 7.23 -4.97
CA ASP A 185 4.24 6.79 -3.67
C ASP A 185 3.08 5.77 -3.81
N MET A 186 2.23 5.95 -4.82
CA MET A 186 1.20 4.96 -5.19
C MET A 186 1.83 3.62 -5.56
N GLU A 187 2.86 3.63 -6.40
CA GLU A 187 3.57 2.40 -6.79
C GLU A 187 4.27 1.74 -5.59
N LEU A 188 4.88 2.54 -4.69
CA LEU A 188 5.47 2.04 -3.43
C LEU A 188 4.42 1.44 -2.49
N LEU A 189 3.25 2.06 -2.36
CA LEU A 189 2.12 1.53 -1.58
C LEU A 189 1.68 0.16 -2.13
N LEU A 190 1.55 0.06 -3.46
CA LEU A 190 1.17 -1.19 -4.11
C LEU A 190 2.26 -2.26 -3.96
N CYS A 191 3.54 -1.91 -3.96
CA CYS A 191 4.61 -2.83 -3.58
C CYS A 191 4.41 -3.38 -2.15
N ALA A 192 4.15 -2.51 -1.17
CA ALA A 192 3.95 -2.90 0.23
C ALA A 192 2.74 -3.83 0.42
N VAL A 193 1.60 -3.50 -0.21
CA VAL A 193 0.38 -4.32 -0.16
C VAL A 193 0.60 -5.68 -0.83
N ASN A 194 1.23 -5.72 -2.00
CA ASN A 194 1.51 -6.98 -2.71
C ASN A 194 2.53 -7.85 -1.96
N ALA A 195 3.48 -7.26 -1.25
CA ALA A 195 4.37 -7.99 -0.34
C ALA A 195 3.59 -8.67 0.80
N ALA A 196 2.65 -7.95 1.42
CA ALA A 196 1.82 -8.48 2.51
C ALA A 196 0.87 -9.63 2.08
N GLU A 197 0.57 -9.72 0.79
CA GLU A 197 -0.24 -10.79 0.17
C GLU A 197 0.61 -11.84 -0.57
N TYR A 198 1.93 -11.78 -0.41
CA TYR A 198 2.89 -12.74 -0.97
C TYR A 198 2.86 -12.84 -2.50
N GLN A 199 2.72 -11.70 -3.20
CA GLN A 199 2.57 -11.65 -4.65
C GLN A 199 3.80 -11.08 -5.38
N PRO A 200 4.87 -11.89 -5.60
CA PRO A 200 6.14 -11.38 -6.13
C PRO A 200 6.03 -10.78 -7.53
N ARG A 201 5.19 -11.38 -8.39
CA ARG A 201 4.92 -10.85 -9.75
C ARG A 201 4.39 -9.42 -9.71
N PHE A 202 3.47 -9.13 -8.79
CA PHE A 202 2.89 -7.79 -8.66
C PHE A 202 3.82 -6.82 -7.95
N VAL A 203 4.62 -7.30 -6.97
CA VAL A 203 5.72 -6.48 -6.42
C VAL A 203 6.69 -6.08 -7.54
N ALA A 204 7.06 -6.98 -8.46
CA ALA A 204 7.93 -6.65 -9.58
C ALA A 204 7.32 -5.60 -10.53
N ILE A 205 6.04 -5.76 -10.88
CA ILE A 205 5.31 -4.80 -11.73
C ILE A 205 5.35 -3.40 -11.12
N HIS A 206 4.96 -3.28 -9.86
CA HIS A 206 4.90 -1.97 -9.19
C HIS A 206 6.28 -1.41 -8.85
N SER A 207 7.27 -2.28 -8.60
CA SER A 207 8.67 -1.84 -8.43
C SER A 207 9.23 -1.21 -9.71
N ARG A 208 8.88 -1.75 -10.89
CA ARG A 208 9.23 -1.14 -12.18
C ARG A 208 8.53 0.21 -12.38
N GLY A 209 7.24 0.29 -12.02
CA GLY A 209 6.49 1.55 -12.01
C GLY A 209 7.15 2.62 -11.15
N ALA A 210 7.44 2.27 -9.89
CA ALA A 210 8.11 3.16 -8.94
C ALA A 210 9.50 3.61 -9.45
N ARG A 211 10.30 2.72 -10.04
CA ARG A 211 11.62 3.07 -10.61
C ARG A 211 11.50 4.05 -11.78
N ARG A 212 10.53 3.88 -12.67
CA ARG A 212 10.25 4.85 -13.75
C ARG A 212 9.84 6.22 -13.20
N ALA A 213 9.17 6.24 -12.05
CA ALA A 213 8.85 7.45 -11.32
C ALA A 213 10.00 8.00 -10.44
N GLY A 214 11.19 7.37 -10.47
CA GLY A 214 12.40 7.85 -9.80
C GLY A 214 12.72 7.19 -8.45
N ALA A 215 11.99 6.15 -8.04
CA ALA A 215 12.24 5.48 -6.76
C ALA A 215 13.61 4.78 -6.74
N THR A 216 14.33 4.90 -5.62
CA THR A 216 15.56 4.14 -5.39
C THR A 216 15.27 2.71 -4.93
N GLU A 217 16.29 1.84 -4.96
CA GLU A 217 16.14 0.48 -4.44
C GLU A 217 15.90 0.46 -2.92
N GLU A 218 16.52 1.40 -2.19
CA GLU A 218 16.32 1.56 -0.76
C GLU A 218 14.87 1.91 -0.42
N GLN A 219 14.24 2.80 -1.20
CA GLN A 219 12.82 3.14 -1.03
C GLN A 219 11.91 1.93 -1.29
N LEU A 220 12.21 1.09 -2.28
CA LEU A 220 11.48 -0.15 -2.54
C LEU A 220 11.60 -1.16 -1.38
N VAL A 221 12.82 -1.32 -0.87
CA VAL A 221 13.09 -2.19 0.28
C VAL A 221 12.39 -1.68 1.53
N GLU A 222 12.47 -0.39 1.81
CA GLU A 222 11.85 0.23 2.98
C GLU A 222 10.32 0.19 2.91
N ALA A 223 9.73 0.46 1.73
CA ALA A 223 8.28 0.34 1.53
C ALA A 223 7.77 -1.09 1.77
N THR A 224 8.46 -2.09 1.21
CA THR A 224 8.02 -3.49 1.35
C THR A 224 8.30 -4.08 2.74
N LEU A 225 9.29 -3.55 3.47
CA LEU A 225 9.55 -3.94 4.87
C LEU A 225 8.34 -3.66 5.78
N VAL A 226 7.53 -2.64 5.49
CA VAL A 226 6.31 -2.30 6.24
C VAL A 226 5.35 -3.48 6.35
N ALA A 227 5.37 -4.44 5.40
CA ALA A 227 4.55 -5.64 5.47
C ALA A 227 4.99 -6.65 6.55
N MET A 228 6.25 -6.62 7.00
CA MET A 228 6.83 -7.66 7.84
C MET A 228 6.14 -7.83 9.21
N PRO A 229 5.76 -6.78 9.95
CA PRO A 229 5.06 -6.93 11.22
C PRO A 229 3.64 -7.52 11.09
N PHE A 230 2.98 -7.30 9.94
CA PHE A 230 1.57 -7.66 9.73
C PHE A 230 1.37 -8.95 8.92
N ALA A 231 2.38 -9.36 8.14
CA ALA A 231 2.37 -10.57 7.33
C ALA A 231 3.53 -11.54 7.65
N GLY A 232 4.34 -11.21 8.66
CA GLY A 232 5.51 -11.98 9.10
C GLY A 232 6.69 -11.90 8.13
N VAL A 233 7.84 -12.45 8.52
CA VAL A 233 9.06 -12.50 7.69
C VAL A 233 8.85 -13.21 6.35
N ALA A 234 7.80 -14.02 6.21
CA ALA A 234 7.42 -14.66 4.97
C ALA A 234 7.05 -13.64 3.86
N SER A 235 6.62 -12.41 4.20
CA SER A 235 6.33 -11.36 3.21
C SER A 235 7.60 -10.80 2.58
N TRP A 236 8.74 -10.91 3.26
CA TRP A 236 10.02 -10.41 2.78
C TRP A 236 10.55 -11.21 1.57
N LEU A 237 10.31 -12.52 1.52
CA LEU A 237 10.78 -13.34 0.40
C LEU A 237 10.19 -12.91 -0.96
N PRO A 238 8.86 -12.80 -1.12
CA PRO A 238 8.26 -12.32 -2.36
C PRO A 238 8.52 -10.83 -2.59
N ALA A 239 8.65 -10.02 -1.53
CA ALA A 239 9.08 -8.63 -1.65
C ALA A 239 10.47 -8.53 -2.31
N ALA A 240 11.45 -9.20 -1.72
CA ALA A 240 12.83 -9.22 -2.22
C ALA A 240 12.89 -9.76 -3.65
N GLN A 241 12.17 -10.84 -3.95
CA GLN A 241 12.09 -11.38 -5.31
C GLN A 241 11.57 -10.32 -6.30
N GLY A 242 10.46 -9.66 -5.99
CA GLY A 242 9.89 -8.64 -6.88
C GLY A 242 10.79 -7.43 -7.07
N VAL A 243 11.45 -6.95 -6.00
CA VAL A 243 12.42 -5.84 -6.10
C VAL A 243 13.61 -6.23 -6.98
N ILE A 244 14.14 -7.46 -6.83
CA ILE A 244 15.25 -7.98 -7.65
C ILE A 244 14.83 -8.11 -9.11
N ASP A 245 13.65 -8.68 -9.38
CA ASP A 245 13.12 -8.89 -10.74
C ASP A 245 12.75 -7.58 -11.47
N SER A 246 12.74 -6.45 -10.75
CA SER A 246 12.51 -5.12 -11.32
C SER A 246 13.78 -4.40 -11.79
N ARG A 247 14.96 -4.93 -11.48
CA ARG A 247 16.25 -4.24 -11.75
C ARG A 247 16.58 -4.10 -13.23
N ASP A 248 15.99 -4.94 -14.09
CA ASP A 248 16.14 -4.87 -15.54
C ASP A 248 15.64 -3.55 -16.14
N VAL A 249 14.79 -2.81 -15.42
CA VAL A 249 14.30 -1.48 -15.83
C VAL A 249 15.27 -0.34 -15.48
N ALA A 250 16.24 -0.55 -14.60
CA ALA A 250 17.17 0.50 -14.17
C ALA A 250 18.30 0.81 -15.19
N GLY A 251 18.29 0.17 -16.36
CA GLY A 251 19.34 0.27 -17.38
C GLY A 251 18.86 0.60 -18.80
N SER A 252 17.60 0.99 -19.00
CA SER A 252 17.03 1.34 -20.31
C SER A 252 16.72 2.82 -20.42
#